data_AF-A0AAJ1EU84-F1
#
_entry.id   AF-A0AAJ1EU84-F1
#
_cell.length_a   1.000
_cell.length_b   1.000
_cell.length_c   1.000
_cell.angle_alpha   90.00
_cell.angle_beta   90.00
_cell.angle_gamma   90.00
#
_symmetry.space_group_name_H-M   'P 1'
#
loop_
_entity.id
_entity.type
_entity.pdbx_description
1 polymer ?
#
loop_
_entity_poly.entity_id
_entity_poly.type
_entity_poly.pdbx_seq_one_letter_code
_entity_poly.pdbx_strand_id
1 'polypeptide(L)'
;LRSLMRQDPDIIMVGETRDAETAEISVRAAITGHLVLSTLHTNDAVSAIVRLEDMGVEPYLVANSLVGVVAQRFVRTICPICNEEVPAKVSDKIAVGED
;
A
#
# COMPACT_ATOMS: atom_id res chain seq x y z
N LEU A 1 -3.50 -13.27 -13.54
CA LEU A 1 -3.95 -13.65 -12.17
C LEU A 1 -4.72 -14.98 -12.13
N ARG A 2 -5.79 -15.16 -12.93
CA ARG A 2 -6.61 -16.41 -12.93
C ARG A 2 -5.85 -17.71 -13.18
N SER A 3 -4.80 -17.71 -14.01
CA SER A 3 -3.95 -18.89 -14.25
C SER A 3 -3.11 -19.27 -13.04
N LEU A 4 -2.66 -18.26 -12.28
CA LEU A 4 -1.81 -18.41 -11.09
C LEU A 4 -2.57 -19.12 -9.95
N MET A 5 -3.89 -18.92 -9.85
CA MET A 5 -4.73 -19.57 -8.84
C MET A 5 -4.82 -21.09 -9.01
N ARG A 6 -4.43 -21.62 -10.17
CA ARG A 6 -4.39 -23.07 -10.44
C ARG A 6 -3.01 -23.68 -10.16
N GLN A 7 -2.12 -22.94 -9.51
CA GLN A 7 -0.78 -23.40 -9.15
C GLN A 7 -0.66 -23.74 -7.66
N ASP A 8 -1.79 -23.79 -6.94
CA ASP A 8 -1.83 -24.01 -5.48
C ASP A 8 -0.91 -23.03 -4.71
N PRO A 9 -0.99 -21.70 -4.95
CA PRO A 9 -0.10 -20.77 -4.28
C PRO A 9 -0.54 -20.48 -2.85
N ASP A 10 0.40 -20.27 -1.93
CA ASP A 10 0.09 -19.71 -0.61
C ASP A 10 0.06 -18.16 -0.65
N ILE A 11 0.97 -17.57 -1.44
CA ILE A 11 1.20 -16.12 -1.53
C ILE A 11 1.18 -15.69 -2.99
N ILE A 12 0.49 -14.59 -3.28
CA ILE A 12 0.34 -14.03 -4.62
C ILE A 12 0.81 -12.58 -4.60
N MET A 13 1.72 -12.24 -5.52
CA MET A 13 2.11 -10.85 -5.75
C MET A 13 1.58 -10.37 -7.10
N VAL A 14 0.79 -9.30 -7.06
CA VAL A 14 0.30 -8.55 -8.21
C VAL A 14 1.11 -7.27 -8.25
N GLY A 15 1.82 -7.00 -9.36
CA GLY A 15 2.72 -5.84 -9.43
C GLY A 15 2.01 -4.53 -9.07
N GLU A 16 0.86 -4.29 -9.67
CA GLU A 16 -0.05 -3.20 -9.32
C GLU A 16 -1.49 -3.53 -9.73
N THR A 17 -2.46 -2.93 -9.03
CA THR A 17 -3.89 -3.08 -9.34
C THR A 17 -4.39 -1.81 -10.05
N ARG A 18 -4.61 -1.92 -11.38
CA ARG A 18 -5.01 -0.77 -12.21
C ARG A 18 -6.51 -0.68 -12.50
N ASP A 19 -7.20 -1.81 -12.50
CA ASP A 19 -8.56 -1.95 -12.99
C ASP A 19 -9.41 -2.80 -12.04
N ALA A 20 -10.74 -2.67 -12.21
CA ALA A 20 -11.76 -3.36 -11.44
C ALA A 20 -11.61 -4.88 -11.49
N GLU A 21 -11.28 -5.44 -12.66
CA GLU A 21 -11.13 -6.89 -12.83
C GLU A 21 -9.97 -7.44 -12.00
N THR A 22 -8.82 -6.77 -12.05
CA THR A 22 -7.63 -7.16 -11.26
C THR A 22 -7.90 -6.99 -9.77
N ALA A 23 -8.59 -5.92 -9.37
CA ALA A 23 -8.97 -5.68 -7.98
C ALA A 23 -9.90 -6.79 -7.46
N GLU A 24 -10.95 -7.12 -8.22
CA GLU A 24 -11.91 -8.15 -7.85
C GLU A 24 -11.24 -9.53 -7.70
N ILE A 25 -10.41 -9.94 -8.66
CA ILE A 25 -9.73 -11.24 -8.58
C ILE A 25 -8.76 -11.27 -7.39
N SER A 26 -8.06 -10.17 -7.11
CA SER A 26 -7.12 -10.07 -5.98
C SER A 26 -7.85 -10.19 -4.63
N VAL A 27 -8.97 -9.48 -4.48
CA VAL A 27 -9.78 -9.51 -3.25
C VAL A 27 -10.43 -10.87 -3.05
N ARG A 28 -10.94 -11.50 -4.12
CA ARG A 28 -11.46 -12.87 -4.05
C ARG A 28 -10.39 -13.87 -3.63
N ALA A 29 -9.17 -13.77 -4.19
CA ALA A 29 -8.06 -14.64 -3.81
C ALA A 29 -7.68 -14.47 -2.33
N ALA A 30 -7.70 -13.23 -1.82
CA ALA A 30 -7.43 -12.94 -0.42
C ALA A 30 -8.44 -13.60 0.53
N ILE A 31 -9.73 -13.56 0.19
CA ILE A 31 -10.80 -14.14 1.01
C ILE A 31 -10.81 -15.67 0.93
N THR A 32 -10.31 -16.26 -0.15
CA THR A 32 -10.20 -17.73 -0.30
C THR A 32 -8.92 -18.32 0.29
N GLY A 33 -8.22 -17.58 1.17
CA GLY A 33 -7.13 -18.12 1.98
C GLY A 33 -5.72 -17.86 1.45
N HIS A 34 -5.56 -16.99 0.46
CA HIS A 34 -4.25 -16.63 -0.09
C HIS A 34 -3.77 -15.30 0.49
N LEU A 35 -2.48 -15.16 0.79
CA LEU A 35 -1.92 -13.85 1.09
C LEU A 35 -1.66 -13.09 -0.22
N VAL A 36 -2.36 -11.98 -0.44
CA VAL A 36 -2.23 -11.17 -1.66
C VAL A 36 -1.49 -9.88 -1.36
N LEU A 37 -0.43 -9.61 -2.13
CA LEU A 37 0.34 -8.37 -2.12
C LEU A 37 0.11 -7.63 -3.43
N SER A 38 -0.17 -6.33 -3.34
CA SER A 38 -0.29 -5.45 -4.52
C SER A 38 0.13 -4.03 -4.19
N THR A 39 0.26 -3.20 -5.22
CA THR A 39 0.51 -1.77 -5.09
C THR A 39 -0.61 -0.95 -5.74
N LEU A 40 -0.80 0.26 -5.19
CA LEU A 40 -1.73 1.28 -5.70
C LEU A 40 -1.04 2.63 -5.68
N HIS A 41 -1.29 3.45 -6.70
CA HIS A 41 -0.79 4.82 -6.75
C HIS A 41 -1.75 5.75 -5.99
N THR A 42 -1.54 5.86 -4.69
CA THR A 42 -2.31 6.76 -3.80
C THR A 42 -1.37 7.57 -2.93
N ASN A 43 -1.81 8.75 -2.48
CA ASN A 43 -0.96 9.69 -1.75
C ASN A 43 -0.72 9.31 -0.29
N ASP A 44 -1.63 8.52 0.28
CA ASP A 44 -1.63 8.08 1.67
C ASP A 44 -2.34 6.71 1.78
N ALA A 45 -2.23 6.10 2.97
CA ALA A 45 -2.71 4.75 3.20
C ALA A 45 -4.24 4.64 3.17
N VAL A 46 -4.95 5.67 3.64
CA VAL A 46 -6.43 5.65 3.72
C VAL A 46 -7.02 5.75 2.32
N SER A 47 -6.42 6.55 1.44
CA SER A 47 -6.83 6.71 0.05
C SER A 47 -6.78 5.40 -0.75
N ALA A 48 -5.98 4.41 -0.32
CA ALA A 48 -5.97 3.08 -0.94
C ALA A 48 -7.30 2.33 -0.78
N ILE A 49 -7.98 2.51 0.36
CA ILE A 49 -9.30 1.91 0.62
C ILE A 49 -10.33 2.55 -0.33
N VAL A 50 -10.37 3.88 -0.35
CA VAL A 50 -11.26 4.65 -1.25
C VAL A 50 -11.00 4.26 -2.70
N ARG A 51 -9.74 4.08 -3.09
CA ARG A 51 -9.38 3.70 -4.45
C ARG A 51 -9.88 2.30 -4.85
N LEU A 52 -9.93 1.35 -3.91
CA LEU A 52 -10.54 0.03 -4.15
C LEU A 52 -12.05 0.13 -4.33
N GLU A 53 -12.71 0.95 -3.53
CA GLU A 53 -14.16 1.24 -3.67
C GLU A 53 -14.48 1.93 -5.00
N ASP A 54 -13.68 2.92 -5.41
CA ASP A 54 -13.79 3.60 -6.72
C ASP A 54 -13.62 2.64 -7.91
N MET A 55 -12.84 1.56 -7.72
CA MET A 55 -12.68 0.49 -8.71
C MET A 55 -13.84 -0.51 -8.70
N GLY A 56 -14.85 -0.33 -7.84
CA GLY A 56 -16.04 -1.17 -7.76
C GLY A 56 -15.90 -2.37 -6.82
N VAL A 57 -14.90 -2.39 -5.94
CA VAL A 57 -14.84 -3.38 -4.87
C VAL A 57 -15.82 -2.99 -3.77
N GLU A 58 -16.75 -3.89 -3.44
CA GLU A 58 -17.72 -3.65 -2.37
C GLU A 58 -17.02 -3.39 -1.02
N PRO A 59 -17.46 -2.37 -0.24
CA PRO A 59 -16.79 -1.99 1.01
C PRO A 59 -16.60 -3.14 2.00
N TYR A 60 -17.57 -4.06 2.10
CA TYR A 60 -17.46 -5.22 2.99
C TYR A 60 -16.37 -6.21 2.55
N LEU A 61 -16.10 -6.31 1.24
CA LEU A 61 -15.01 -7.15 0.73
C LEU A 61 -13.66 -6.53 1.04
N VAL A 62 -13.54 -5.20 0.92
CA VAL A 62 -12.32 -4.48 1.33
C VAL A 62 -12.08 -4.69 2.82
N ALA A 63 -13.10 -4.47 3.66
CA ALA A 63 -13.00 -4.65 5.12
C ALA A 63 -12.61 -6.07 5.54
N ASN A 64 -13.10 -7.10 4.85
CA ASN A 64 -12.81 -8.50 5.18
C ASN A 64 -11.47 -9.00 4.62
N SER A 65 -10.97 -8.42 3.52
CA SER A 65 -9.77 -8.91 2.83
C SER A 65 -8.50 -8.13 3.15
N LEU A 66 -8.62 -6.85 3.50
CA LEU A 66 -7.49 -5.96 3.67
C LEU A 66 -6.84 -6.16 5.05
N VAL A 67 -5.59 -6.64 5.05
CA VAL A 67 -4.79 -6.80 6.28
C VAL A 67 -4.12 -5.48 6.69
N GLY A 68 -3.64 -4.70 5.72
CA GLY A 68 -2.96 -3.44 5.98
C GLY A 68 -2.53 -2.72 4.71
N VAL A 69 -2.23 -1.43 4.84
CA VAL A 69 -1.73 -0.57 3.76
C VAL A 69 -0.47 0.13 4.24
N VAL A 70 0.57 0.12 3.39
CA VAL A 70 1.82 0.83 3.64
C VAL A 70 1.92 2.00 2.68
N ALA A 71 1.81 3.23 3.20
CA ALA A 71 2.13 4.43 2.45
C ALA A 71 3.63 4.70 2.56
N GLN A 72 4.33 4.65 1.41
CA GLN A 72 5.78 4.75 1.36
C GLN A 72 6.24 5.98 0.60
N ARG A 73 7.24 6.68 1.14
CA ARG A 73 7.98 7.74 0.48
C ARG A 73 9.48 7.47 0.59
N PHE A 74 10.23 7.84 -0.43
CA PHE A 74 11.68 7.81 -0.39
C PHE A 74 12.23 9.23 -0.20
N VAL A 75 13.15 9.36 0.73
CA VAL A 75 13.91 10.59 0.96
C VAL A 75 15.38 10.30 0.76
N ARG A 76 16.14 11.31 0.34
CA ARG A 76 17.58 11.16 0.18
C ARG A 76 18.24 11.06 1.55
N THR A 77 19.21 10.16 1.67
CA THR A 77 20.09 10.10 2.84
C THR A 77 21.09 11.25 2.79
N ILE A 78 21.39 11.85 3.94
CA ILE A 78 22.40 12.90 4.06
C ILE A 78 23.80 12.27 3.92
N CYS A 79 24.72 12.95 3.23
CA CYS A 79 26.10 12.48 3.06
C CYS A 79 26.82 12.38 4.42
N PRO A 80 27.44 11.24 4.77
CA PRO A 80 28.14 11.11 6.04
C PRO A 80 29.46 11.90 6.12
N ILE A 81 30.00 12.38 5.00
CA ILE A 81 31.30 13.08 4.93
C ILE A 81 31.13 14.60 5.04
N CYS A 82 30.08 15.16 4.44
CA CYS A 82 29.89 16.62 4.35
C CYS A 82 28.54 17.07 4.92
N ASN A 83 27.98 16.32 5.87
CA ASN A 83 26.83 16.81 6.64
C ASN A 83 27.28 17.93 7.58
N GLU A 84 26.33 18.81 7.91
CA GLU A 84 26.53 19.90 8.87
C GLU A 84 25.34 19.89 9.85
N GLU A 85 25.65 19.97 11.14
CA GLU A 85 24.63 20.12 12.17
C GLU A 85 24.12 21.56 12.19
N VAL A 86 22.80 21.73 12.20
CA VAL A 86 22.15 23.02 12.33
C VAL A 86 21.13 22.97 13.48
N PRO A 87 20.97 24.06 14.25
CA PRO A 87 19.90 24.13 15.24
C PRO A 87 18.53 23.91 14.57
N ALA A 88 17.76 22.96 15.09
CA ALA A 88 16.42 22.69 14.58
C ALA A 88 15.53 23.93 14.74
N LYS A 89 14.88 24.35 13.64
CA LYS A 89 13.86 25.40 13.68
C LYS A 89 12.59 24.85 14.31
N VAL A 90 11.73 25.75 14.79
CA VAL A 90 10.39 25.39 15.29
C VAL A 90 9.61 24.60 14.23
N SER A 91 9.73 24.97 12.94
CA SER A 91 9.12 24.24 11.83
C SER A 91 9.59 22.80 11.70
N ASP A 92 10.87 22.53 12.00
CA ASP A 92 11.47 21.21 11.82
C ASP A 92 10.96 20.26 12.91
N LYS A 93 10.85 20.75 14.14
CA LYS A 93 10.27 20.03 15.29
C LYS A 93 8.82 19.64 15.05
N ILE A 94 8.01 20.59 14.59
CA ILE A 94 6.61 20.35 14.22
C ILE A 94 6.52 19.27 13.12
N ALA A 95 7.40 19.32 12.12
CA ALA A 95 7.37 18.39 11.00
C ALA A 95 7.71 16.94 11.38
N VAL A 96 8.48 16.71 12.45
CA VAL A 96 8.84 15.37 12.95
C VAL A 96 7.94 14.88 14.08
N GLY A 97 6.95 15.68 14.50
CA GLY A 97 6.02 15.33 15.58
C GLY A 97 6.62 15.44 16.97
N GLU A 98 7.66 16.28 17.14
CA GLU A 98 8.13 16.69 18.46
C GLU A 98 7.31 17.90 18.92
N ASP A 99 6.53 17.71 20.01
CA ASP A 99 5.72 18.76 20.66
C ASP A 99 6.57 19.91 21.25
#